data_AF-A0A136H2U0-F1
#
_entry.id   AF-A0A136H2U0-F1
#
_cell.length_a   1.000
_cell.length_b   1.000
_cell.length_c   1.000
_cell.angle_alpha   90.00
_cell.angle_beta   90.00
_cell.angle_gamma   90.00
#
_symmetry.space_group_name_H-M   'P 1'
#
loop_
_entity.id
_entity.type
_entity.pdbx_description
1 polymer ?
#
loop_
_entity_poly.entity_id
_entity_poly.type
_entity_poly.pdbx_seq_one_letter_code
_entity_poly.pdbx_strand_id
1 'polypeptide(L)'
;MSIIDKKEIRSDKWMSLLIKIGLPIALISIISLWVGWYFKIPELGNLFIVTAAAALTLGMIYNVRFVILSVRQVKAQQAKEK
;
A
#
# COMPACT_ATOMS: atom_id res chain seq x y z
N MET A 1 24.19 0.71 -10.40
CA MET A 1 22.81 1.20 -10.64
C MET A 1 21.86 0.09 -10.21
N SER A 2 20.84 0.34 -9.39
CA SER A 2 19.98 -0.77 -8.94
C SER A 2 19.25 -1.38 -10.13
N ILE A 3 19.27 -2.70 -10.23
CA ILE A 3 18.66 -3.53 -11.28
C ILE A 3 17.15 -3.22 -11.46
N ILE A 4 16.51 -2.62 -10.46
CA ILE A 4 15.08 -2.29 -10.48
C ILE A 4 14.91 -0.77 -10.54
N ASP A 5 14.23 -0.26 -11.58
CA ASP A 5 13.82 1.14 -11.64
C ASP A 5 12.56 1.34 -10.80
N LYS A 6 12.78 1.65 -9.52
CA LYS A 6 11.72 1.92 -8.55
C LYS A 6 10.89 3.16 -8.90
N LYS A 7 11.45 4.13 -9.64
CA LYS A 7 10.72 5.33 -10.07
C LYS A 7 9.71 4.98 -11.15
N GLU A 8 10.09 4.15 -12.11
CA GLU A 8 9.18 3.67 -13.15
C GLU A 8 8.03 2.84 -12.54
N ILE A 9 8.32 1.95 -11.60
CA ILE A 9 7.28 1.16 -10.90
C ILE A 9 6.32 2.05 -10.10
N ARG A 10 6.83 3.08 -9.42
CA ARG A 10 5.99 4.05 -8.68
C ARG A 10 5.21 5.01 -9.58
N SER A 11 5.62 5.17 -10.84
CA SER A 11 4.92 5.99 -11.83
C SER A 11 3.67 5.31 -12.40
N ASP A 12 3.51 4.00 -12.19
CA ASP A 12 2.29 3.28 -12.58
C ASP A 12 1.06 3.91 -11.90
N LYS A 13 0.05 4.27 -12.70
CA LYS A 13 -1.16 4.98 -12.24
C LYS A 13 -1.90 4.22 -11.14
N TRP A 14 -1.91 2.89 -11.20
CA TRP A 14 -2.55 2.04 -10.18
C TRP A 14 -1.76 2.06 -8.88
N MET A 15 -0.42 2.03 -8.98
CA MET A 15 0.47 2.12 -7.82
C MET A 15 0.28 3.44 -7.07
N SER A 16 0.17 4.55 -7.81
CA SER A 16 -0.08 5.88 -7.24
C SER A 16 -1.48 5.98 -6.61
N LEU A 17 -2.50 5.42 -7.25
CA LEU A 17 -3.87 5.42 -6.75
C LEU A 17 -4.00 4.62 -5.44
N LEU A 18 -3.37 3.44 -5.37
CA LEU A 18 -3.36 2.62 -4.15
C LEU A 18 -2.71 3.34 -2.97
N ILE A 19 -1.62 4.09 -3.19
CA ILE A 19 -1.02 4.93 -2.14
C ILE A 19 -1.95 6.08 -1.76
N LYS A 20 -2.50 6.80 -2.75
CA LYS A 20 -3.37 7.97 -2.49
C LYS A 20 -4.62 7.63 -1.71
N ILE A 21 -5.15 6.41 -1.85
CA ILE A 21 -6.34 5.95 -1.13
C ILE A 21 -5.95 5.22 0.16
N GLY A 22 -4.96 4.32 0.09
CA GLY A 22 -4.56 3.51 1.24
C GLY A 22 -3.93 4.32 2.37
N LEU A 23 -3.15 5.37 2.05
CA LEU A 23 -2.48 6.18 3.06
C LEU A 23 -3.48 6.97 3.94
N PRO A 24 -4.46 7.71 3.39
CA PRO A 24 -5.51 8.34 4.20
C PRO A 24 -6.29 7.34 5.06
N ILE A 25 -6.65 6.17 4.51
CA ILE A 25 -7.40 5.14 5.26
C ILE A 25 -6.57 4.62 6.45
N ALA A 26 -5.29 4.35 6.23
CA ALA A 26 -4.38 3.93 7.30
C ALA A 26 -4.24 5.00 8.40
N LEU A 27 -4.15 6.28 8.01
CA LEU A 27 -4.11 7.39 8.97
C LEU A 27 -5.39 7.47 9.81
N ILE A 28 -6.56 7.38 9.17
CA ILE A 28 -7.86 7.37 9.87
C ILE A 28 -7.91 6.20 10.84
N SER A 29 -7.46 5.01 10.43
CA SER A 29 -7.41 3.82 11.28
C SER A 29 -6.58 4.05 12.54
N ILE A 30 -5.35 4.55 12.38
CA ILE A 30 -4.44 4.81 13.51
C ILE A 30 -5.03 5.88 14.44
N ILE A 31 -5.55 6.98 13.90
CA ILE A 31 -6.15 8.05 14.70
C ILE A 31 -7.37 7.52 15.47
N SER A 32 -8.24 6.77 14.80
CA SER A 32 -9.43 6.15 15.42
C SER A 32 -9.05 5.23 16.58
N LEU A 33 -7.99 4.43 16.41
CA LEU A 33 -7.49 3.56 17.46
C LEU A 33 -7.03 4.35 18.69
N TRP A 34 -6.18 5.37 18.48
CA TRP A 34 -5.62 6.17 19.57
C TRP A 34 -6.68 6.99 20.30
N VAL A 35 -7.55 7.67 19.56
CA VAL A 35 -8.64 8.48 20.15
C VAL A 35 -9.65 7.58 20.85
N GLY A 36 -10.05 6.47 20.22
CA GLY A 36 -10.98 5.50 20.80
C GLY A 36 -10.45 4.89 22.09
N TRP A 37 -9.16 4.54 22.12
CA TRP A 37 -8.51 4.01 23.31
C TRP A 37 -8.40 5.05 24.43
N TYR A 38 -7.96 6.28 24.10
CA TYR A 38 -7.76 7.34 25.09
C TYR A 38 -9.08 7.80 25.74
N PHE A 39 -10.13 8.00 24.95
CA PHE A 39 -11.43 8.46 25.43
C PHE A 39 -12.41 7.33 25.79
N LYS A 40 -12.00 6.06 25.64
CA LYS A 40 -12.82 4.86 25.85
C LYS A 40 -14.13 4.86 25.05
N ILE A 41 -14.06 5.30 23.79
CA ILE A 41 -15.22 5.37 22.88
C ILE A 41 -15.28 4.07 22.05
N PRO A 42 -16.24 3.16 22.29
CA PRO A 42 -16.29 1.86 21.64
C PRO A 42 -16.59 1.94 20.13
N GLU A 43 -17.30 2.96 19.66
CA GLU A 43 -17.63 3.16 18.25
C GLU A 43 -16.38 3.38 17.39
N LEU A 44 -15.36 4.05 17.94
CA LEU A 44 -14.07 4.24 17.29
C LEU A 44 -13.26 2.94 17.16
N GLY A 45 -13.54 1.95 18.01
CA GLY A 45 -12.99 0.60 17.87
C GLY A 45 -13.52 -0.11 16.63
N ASN A 46 -14.82 -0.04 16.37
CA ASN A 46 -15.43 -0.58 15.14
C ASN A 46 -14.90 0.13 13.89
N LEU A 47 -14.80 1.46 13.93
CA LEU A 47 -14.24 2.24 12.82
C LEU A 47 -12.78 1.86 12.55
N PHE A 48 -11.97 1.65 13.59
CA PHE A 48 -10.60 1.17 13.47
C PHE A 48 -10.55 -0.19 12.76
N ILE A 49 -11.37 -1.17 13.16
CA ILE A 49 -11.36 -2.52 12.58
C ILE A 49 -11.65 -2.47 11.07
N VAL A 50 -12.69 -1.73 10.66
CA VAL A 50 -13.07 -1.62 9.25
C VAL A 50 -11.97 -0.93 8.43
N THR A 51 -11.46 0.19 8.93
CA THR A 51 -10.41 0.95 8.23
C THR A 51 -9.08 0.21 8.21
N ALA A 52 -8.74 -0.54 9.25
CA ALA A 52 -7.55 -1.39 9.31
C ALA A 52 -7.64 -2.54 8.29
N ALA A 53 -8.77 -3.23 8.23
CA ALA A 53 -9.00 -4.29 7.25
C ALA A 53 -8.89 -3.78 5.81
N ALA A 54 -9.47 -2.60 5.53
CA ALA A 54 -9.36 -1.96 4.23
C ALA A 54 -7.91 -1.55 3.91
N ALA A 55 -7.20 -0.93 4.86
CA ALA A 55 -5.80 -0.52 4.70
C ALA A 55 -4.87 -1.73 4.43
N LEU A 56 -5.05 -2.82 5.18
CA LEU A 56 -4.28 -4.05 4.99
C LEU A 56 -4.54 -4.68 3.62
N THR A 57 -5.80 -4.73 3.20
CA THR A 57 -6.17 -5.26 1.88
C THR A 57 -5.54 -4.44 0.76
N LEU A 58 -5.63 -3.11 0.82
CA LEU A 58 -5.00 -2.21 -0.14
C LEU A 58 -3.46 -2.34 -0.14
N GLY A 59 -2.85 -2.47 1.04
CA GLY A 59 -1.42 -2.69 1.19
C GLY A 59 -0.95 -4.01 0.58
N MET A 60 -1.73 -5.09 0.75
CA MET A 60 -1.45 -6.37 0.10
C MET A 60 -1.53 -6.27 -1.43
N ILE A 61 -2.59 -5.64 -1.95
CA ILE A 61 -2.75 -5.44 -3.40
C ILE A 61 -1.58 -4.64 -3.97
N TYR A 62 -1.18 -3.56 -3.28
CA TYR A 62 -0.01 -2.77 -3.63
C TYR A 62 1.27 -3.62 -3.69
N ASN A 63 1.53 -4.42 -2.65
CA ASN A 63 2.74 -5.25 -2.58
C ASN A 63 2.78 -6.30 -3.69
N VAL A 64 1.67 -6.98 -3.96
CA VAL A 64 1.59 -7.95 -5.06
C VAL A 64 1.86 -7.28 -6.40
N ARG A 65 1.24 -6.13 -6.67
CA ARG A 65 1.46 -5.37 -7.90
C ARG A 65 2.92 -4.94 -8.05
N PHE A 66 3.53 -4.48 -6.97
CA PHE A 66 4.93 -4.09 -6.92
C PHE A 66 5.86 -5.26 -7.28
N VAL A 67 5.63 -6.44 -6.72
CA VAL A 67 6.42 -7.65 -7.02
C VAL A 67 6.26 -8.04 -8.49
N ILE A 68 5.04 -8.06 -9.03
CA ILE A 68 4.78 -8.38 -10.44
C ILE A 68 5.57 -7.45 -11.37
N LEU A 69 5.50 -6.13 -11.14
CA LEU A 69 6.21 -5.15 -11.97
C LEU A 69 7.74 -5.29 -11.84
N SER A 70 8.23 -5.54 -10.63
CA SER A 70 9.66 -5.78 -10.38
C SER A 70 10.16 -7.00 -11.14
N VAL A 71 9.44 -8.12 -11.10
CA VAL A 71 9.80 -9.34 -11.83
C VAL A 71 9.78 -9.12 -13.35
N ARG A 72 8.82 -8.33 -13.86
CA ARG A 72 8.76 -7.99 -15.29
C ARG A 72 9.97 -7.17 -15.74
N GLN A 73 10.39 -6.18 -14.95
CA GLN A 73 11.59 -5.39 -15.26
C GLN A 73 12.85 -6.26 -15.27
N VAL A 74 13.01 -7.12 -14.28
CA VAL A 74 14.16 -8.05 -14.21
C VAL A 74 14.21 -8.96 -15.44
N LYS A 75 13.08 -9.57 -15.83
CA LYS A 75 13.01 -10.41 -17.04
C LYS A 75 13.31 -9.63 -18.32
N ALA A 76 12.82 -8.39 -18.43
CA ALA A 76 13.06 -7.54 -19.60
C ALA A 76 14.53 -7.14 -19.74
N GLN A 77 15.24 -6.92 -18.63
CA GLN A 77 16.69 -6.67 -18.65
C GLN A 77 17.47 -7.91 -19.06
N GLN A 78 17.17 -9.07 -18.48
CA GLN A 78 17.82 -10.34 -18.85
C GLN A 78 17.65 -10.70 -20.33
N ALA A 79 16.51 -10.34 -20.94
CA ALA A 79 16.27 -10.53 -22.36
C ALA A 79 17.00 -9.53 -23.27
N LYS A 80 17.42 -8.36 -22.75
CA LYS A 80 18.24 -7.37 -23.48
C LYS A 80 19.74 -7.67 -23.41
N GLU A 81 20.18 -8.42 -22.41
CA GLU A 81 21.58 -8.82 -22.22
C GLU A 81 21.94 -10.13 -22.96
N LYS A 82 20.94 -10.83 -23.53
CA LYS A 82 21.12 -11.97 -24.43
C LYS A 82 21.04 -11.53 -25.89
#